data_AF-A0A097KLI2-F1
#
_entry.id   AF-A0A097KLI2-F1
#
_cell.length_a   1.000
_cell.length_b   1.000
_cell.length_c   1.000
_cell.angle_alpha   90.00
_cell.angle_beta   90.00
_cell.angle_gamma   90.00
#
_symmetry.space_group_name_H-M   'P 1'
#
loop_
_entity.id
_entity.type
_entity.pdbx_description
1 polymer ?
#
loop_
_entity_poly.entity_id
_entity_poly.type
_entity_poly.pdbx_seq_one_letter_code
_entity_poly.pdbx_strand_id
1 'polypeptide(L)' 'MLNIIRLTFAICVILLIVPQTQTENVLLRIFYETRIFKNYGQTKKVLNFVTWICIFIFLLLILTNIFY' A
#
# COMPACT_ATOMS: atom_id res chain seq x y z
N MET A 1 8.46 -12.46 17.62
CA MET A 1 8.81 -11.90 16.29
C MET A 1 7.60 -11.48 15.47
N LEU A 2 6.50 -12.26 15.46
CA LEU A 2 5.28 -11.95 14.68
C LEU A 2 4.70 -10.54 14.95
N ASN A 3 4.75 -10.06 16.20
CA ASN A 3 4.23 -8.74 16.59
C ASN A 3 4.99 -7.57 15.96
N ILE A 4 6.32 -7.67 15.85
CA ILE A 4 7.15 -6.63 15.21
C ILE A 4 6.87 -6.61 13.70
N ILE A 5 6.77 -7.79 13.07
CA ILE A 5 6.40 -7.90 11.64
C ILE A 5 5.01 -7.29 11.41
N ARG A 6 4.05 -7.53 12.31
CA ARG A 6 2.71 -6.91 12.28
C ARG A 6 2.77 -5.40 12.39
N LEU A 7 3.56 -4.88 13.34
CA LEU A 7 3.71 -3.44 13.53
C LEU A 7 4.28 -2.78 12.26
N THR A 8 5.34 -3.35 11.69
CA THR A 8 5.93 -2.86 10.45
C THR A 8 4.92 -2.89 9.29
N PHE A 9 4.18 -3.98 9.12
CA PHE A 9 3.15 -4.06 8.07
C PHE A 9 2.00 -3.09 8.28
N ALA A 10 1.54 -2.89 9.53
CA ALA A 10 0.49 -1.92 9.84
C ALA A 10 0.94 -0.49 9.49
N ILE A 11 2.17 -0.13 9.85
CA ILE A 11 2.75 1.18 9.50
C ILE A 11 2.86 1.34 7.98
N CYS A 12 3.35 0.32 7.27
CA CYS A 12 3.42 0.34 5.80
C CYS A 12 2.04 0.54 5.16
N VAL A 13 1.01 -0.19 5.61
CA VAL A 13 -0.35 -0.06 5.09
C VAL A 13 -0.92 1.33 5.36
N ILE A 14 -0.70 1.89 6.56
CA ILE A 14 -1.14 3.26 6.90
C ILE A 14 -0.45 4.27 5.99
N LEU A 15 0.88 4.23 5.86
CA LEU A 15 1.63 5.14 4.99
C LEU A 15 1.24 5.01 3.52
N LEU A 16 0.78 3.83 3.10
CA LEU A 16 0.38 3.59 1.73
C LEU A 16 -1.06 4.04 1.46
N ILE A 17 -1.98 3.93 2.41
CA ILE A 17 -3.41 4.29 2.23
C ILE A 17 -3.67 5.77 2.54
N VAL A 18 -3.10 6.31 3.63
CA VAL A 18 -3.37 7.69 4.10
C VAL A 18 -3.19 8.78 3.02
N PRO A 19 -2.10 8.81 2.25
CA PRO A 19 -1.91 9.84 1.21
C PRO A 19 -2.70 9.58 -0.09
N GLN A 20 -3.49 8.50 -0.16
CA GLN A 20 -4.31 8.15 -1.33
C GLN A 20 -5.75 8.63 -1.14
N THR A 21 -6.01 9.90 -1.40
CA THR A 21 -7.38 10.45 -1.38
C THR A 21 -7.98 10.54 -2.79
N GLN A 22 -9.31 10.66 -2.89
CA GLN A 22 -10.01 10.77 -4.19
C GLN A 22 -9.67 12.06 -4.94
N THR A 23 -9.40 13.14 -4.21
CA THR A 23 -9.11 14.47 -4.76
C THR A 23 -7.64 14.63 -5.11
N GLU A 24 -6.74 14.23 -4.21
CA GLU A 24 -5.29 14.27 -4.44
C GLU A 24 -4.62 13.00 -3.92
N ASN A 25 -4.16 12.17 -4.84
CA ASN A 25 -3.33 11.02 -4.51
C ASN A 25 -1.85 11.44 -4.57
N VAL A 26 -1.31 11.83 -3.41
CA VAL A 26 0.05 12.38 -3.29
C VAL A 26 1.09 11.35 -3.71
N LEU A 27 0.92 10.08 -3.31
CA LEU A 27 1.79 9.00 -3.75
C LEU A 27 1.78 8.85 -5.27
N LEU A 28 0.61 8.90 -5.88
CA LEU A 28 0.48 8.81 -7.34
C LEU A 28 1.22 9.95 -8.05
N ARG A 29 1.15 11.18 -7.51
CA ARG A 29 1.92 12.31 -8.03
C ARG A 29 3.43 12.08 -7.89
N ILE A 30 3.91 11.72 -6.69
CA ILE A 30 5.33 11.46 -6.43
C ILE A 30 5.86 10.35 -7.37
N PHE A 31 5.15 9.22 -7.49
CA PHE A 31 5.55 8.13 -8.38
C PHE A 31 5.45 8.48 -9.87
N TYR A 32 4.62 9.45 -10.25
CA TYR A 32 4.59 9.95 -11.62
C TYR A 32 5.78 10.89 -11.90
N GLU A 33 6.12 11.74 -10.92
CA GLU A 33 7.24 12.68 -11.01
C GLU A 33 8.61 12.00 -11.11
N THR A 34 8.76 10.77 -10.57
CA THR A 34 9.98 9.98 -10.75
C THR A 34 10.23 9.52 -12.19
N ARG A 35 9.25 9.70 -13.10
CA ARG A 35 9.31 9.28 -14.52
C ARG A 35 9.60 7.79 -14.75
N ILE A 36 9.44 6.96 -13.71
CA ILE A 36 9.58 5.50 -13.79
C ILE A 36 8.47 4.89 -14.66
N PHE A 37 7.28 5.50 -14.65
CA PHE A 37 6.12 5.03 -15.39
C PHE A 37 5.84 5.94 -16.59
N LYS A 38 5.44 5.33 -17.72
CA LYS A 38 5.21 6.06 -18.98
C LYS A 38 4.07 7.07 -18.92
N ASN A 39 3.03 6.80 -18.12
CA ASN A 39 1.89 7.68 -17.99
C ASN A 39 1.23 7.57 -16.62
N TYR A 40 0.46 8.60 -16.26
CA TYR A 40 -0.26 8.69 -15.00
C TYR A 40 -1.22 7.50 -14.79
N GLY A 41 -1.84 7.01 -15.87
CA GLY A 41 -2.72 5.85 -15.84
C GLY A 41 -2.01 4.54 -15.44
N GLN A 42 -0.79 4.30 -15.92
CA GLN A 42 0.02 3.15 -15.52
C GLN A 42 0.47 3.28 -14.07
N THR A 43 0.92 4.46 -13.64
CA THR A 43 1.27 4.70 -12.23
C THR A 43 0.08 4.39 -11.32
N LYS A 44 -1.13 4.83 -11.69
CA LYS A 44 -2.36 4.57 -10.94
C LYS A 44 -2.66 3.07 -10.85
N LYS A 45 -2.54 2.34 -11.96
CA LYS A 45 -2.77 0.88 -11.98
C LYS A 45 -1.78 0.14 -11.09
N VAL A 46 -0.50 0.47 -11.18
CA VAL A 46 0.55 -0.15 -10.37
C VAL A 46 0.36 0.18 -8.89
N LEU A 47 0.12 1.45 -8.55
CA LEU A 47 -0.10 1.86 -7.16
C LEU A 47 -1.33 1.17 -6.57
N ASN A 48 -2.43 1.07 -7.31
CA ASN A 48 -3.63 0.37 -6.86
C ASN A 48 -3.37 -1.14 -6.68
N PHE A 49 -2.64 -1.77 -7.61
CA PHE A 49 -2.25 -3.18 -7.50
C PHE A 49 -1.40 -3.46 -6.25
N VAL A 50 -0.37 -2.63 -6.00
CA VAL A 50 0.48 -2.74 -4.82
C VAL A 50 -0.33 -2.50 -3.53
N THR A 51 -1.26 -1.54 -3.55
CA THR A 51 -2.15 -1.26 -2.42
C THR A 51 -3.01 -2.47 -2.07
N TRP A 52 -3.65 -3.07 -3.08
CA TRP A 52 -4.46 -4.27 -2.88
C TRP A 52 -3.65 -5.46 -2.39
N ILE A 53 -2.43 -5.66 -2.91
CA ILE A 53 -1.52 -6.70 -2.40
C ILE A 53 -1.17 -6.46 -0.93
N CYS A 54 -0.82 -5.23 -0.55
CA CYS A 54 -0.49 -4.89 0.84
C CYS A 54 -1.66 -5.15 1.78
N ILE A 55 -2.88 -4.73 1.40
CA ILE A 55 -4.10 -4.98 2.18
C ILE A 55 -4.36 -6.48 2.30
N PHE A 56 -4.23 -7.24 1.21
CA PHE A 56 -4.44 -8.68 1.22
C PHE A 56 -3.46 -9.41 2.15
N ILE A 57 -2.17 -9.09 2.07
CA ILE A 57 -1.14 -9.66 2.96
C ILE A 57 -1.42 -9.28 4.42
N PHE A 58 -1.82 -8.03 4.68
CA PHE A 58 -2.16 -7.59 6.03
C PHE A 58 -3.35 -8.35 6.61
N LEU A 59 -4.39 -8.60 5.80
CA LEU A 59 -5.54 -9.42 6.20
C LEU A 59 -5.13 -10.86 6.51
N LEU A 60 -4.26 -11.47 5.71
CA LEU A 60 -3.73 -12.81 5.99
C LEU A 60 -2.96 -12.86 7.31
N LEU A 61 -2.11 -11.85 7.59
CA LEU A 61 -1.37 -11.75 8.85
C LEU A 61 -2.30 -11.63 10.07
N ILE A 62 -3.40 -10.88 9.95
CA ILE A 62 -4.42 -10.79 11.00
C ILE A 62 -5.11 -12.15 11.17
N LEU A 63 -5.50 -12.78 10.07
CA LEU A 63 -6.21 -14.06 10.10
C LEU A 63 -5.38 -15.14 10.80
N THR A 64 -4.11 -15.29 10.43
CA THR A 64 -3.20 -16.23 11.09
C THR A 64 -3.07 -15.95 12.59
N ASN A 65 -3.09 -14.69 13.02
CA ASN A 65 -3.04 -14.34 14.44
C ASN A 65 -4.34 -14.64 15.21
N ILE A 66 -5.50 -14.69 14.55
CA ILE A 66 -6.75 -15.05 15.21
C ILE A 66 -6.79 -16.55 15.54
N PHE A 67 -6.17 -17.38 14.69
CA PHE A 67 -6.19 -18.84 14.83
C PHE A 67 -5.05 -19.43 15.66
N TYR A 68 -4.04 -18.63 16.03
CA TYR A 68 -2.83 -19.04 16.75
C TYR A 68 -2.52 -18.08 17.91
#